data_AF-A0A1E7FT48-F1
#
_entry.id   AF-A0A1E7FT48-F1
#
_cell.length_a   1.000
_cell.length_b   1.000
_cell.length_c   1.000
_cell.angle_alpha   90.00
_cell.angle_beta   90.00
_cell.angle_gamma   90.00
#
_symmetry.space_group_name_H-M   'P 1'
#
loop_
_entity.id
_entity.type
_entity.pdbx_description
1 polymer ?
#
loop_
_entity_poly.entity_id
_entity_poly.type
_entity_poly.pdbx_seq_one_letter_code
_entity_poly.pdbx_strand_id
1 'polypeptide(L)' 'GQHLLIDIENVDSAFLNSEERLANAMLDLINECGLTLLSYHCHKMVPMGVSCAGVLLESHVSFHTWPTEGVITIDLFTCG' A
#
# COMPACT_ATOMS: atom_id res chain seq x y z
N GLY A 1 -0.76 -1.35 -19.68
CA GLY A 1 -0.57 -1.02 -18.27
C GLY A 1 0.90 -1.04 -17.89
N GLN A 2 1.24 -0.39 -16.79
CA GLN A 2 2.58 -0.38 -16.19
C GLN A 2 2.47 -0.98 -14.80
N HIS A 3 3.29 -1.98 -14.50
CA HIS A 3 3.32 -2.64 -13.20
C HIS A 3 4.66 -2.34 -12.52
N LEU A 4 4.61 -1.56 -11.45
CA LEU A 4 5.76 -1.25 -10.61
C LEU A 4 5.74 -2.16 -9.39
N LEU A 5 6.88 -2.80 -9.12
CA LEU A 5 7.15 -3.54 -7.89
C LEU A 5 8.22 -2.76 -7.14
N ILE A 6 7.90 -2.29 -5.94
CA ILE A 6 8.72 -1.33 -5.20
C ILE A 6 8.97 -1.85 -3.80
N ASP A 7 10.23 -1.97 -3.44
CA ASP A 7 10.67 -2.24 -2.06
C ASP A 7 11.24 -0.96 -1.47
N ILE A 8 10.75 -0.57 -0.29
CA ILE A 8 11.22 0.60 0.46
C ILE A 8 11.73 0.13 1.80
N GLU A 9 13.00 0.42 2.08
CA GLU A 9 13.68 0.06 3.33
C GLU A 9 13.87 1.30 4.23
N ASN A 10 14.22 1.06 5.49
CA ASN A 10 14.49 2.09 6.50
C ASN A 10 13.28 3.00 6.82
N VAL A 11 12.08 2.43 6.77
CA VAL A 11 10.83 3.13 7.13
C VAL A 11 10.52 2.98 8.62
N ASP A 12 9.98 4.03 9.22
CA ASP A 12 9.58 4.04 10.64
C ASP A 12 8.63 2.89 10.99
N SER A 13 9.01 2.09 11.98
CA SER A 13 8.27 0.91 12.43
C SER A 13 6.85 1.22 12.92
N ALA A 14 6.63 2.36 13.58
CA ALA A 14 5.31 2.75 14.07
C ALA A 14 4.39 3.18 12.91
N PHE A 15 4.95 3.76 11.84
CA PHE A 15 4.21 3.97 10.59
C PHE A 15 3.84 2.64 9.92
N LEU A 16 4.81 1.74 9.76
CA LEU A 16 4.59 0.43 9.13
C LEU A 16 3.59 -0.44 9.89
N ASN A 17 3.37 -0.18 11.18
CA ASN A 17 2.41 -0.89 12.01
C ASN A 17 1.06 -0.16 12.19
N SER A 18 0.79 0.89 11.41
CA SER A 18 -0.44 1.68 11.49
C SER A 18 -1.27 1.53 10.21
N GLU A 19 -2.35 0.73 10.31
CA GLU A 19 -3.28 0.50 9.21
C GLU A 19 -3.88 1.81 8.69
N GLU A 20 -4.36 2.67 9.58
CA GLU A 20 -4.95 3.97 9.24
C GLU A 20 -3.97 4.87 8.47
N ARG A 21 -2.72 5.01 8.95
CA ARG A 21 -1.73 5.88 8.31
C ARG A 21 -1.31 5.35 6.94
N LEU A 22 -1.16 4.04 6.80
CA LEU A 22 -0.82 3.41 5.52
C LEU A 22 -1.96 3.48 4.52
N ALA A 23 -3.20 3.24 4.97
CA ALA A 23 -4.39 3.39 4.12
C ALA A 23 -4.53 4.83 3.61
N ASN A 24 -4.36 5.83 4.48
CA ASN A 24 -4.39 7.24 4.08
C ASN A 24 -3.28 7.57 3.07
N ALA A 25 -2.04 7.11 3.29
CA ALA A 25 -0.95 7.32 2.35
C ALA A 25 -1.21 6.70 0.96
N MET A 26 -1.84 5.51 0.92
CA MET A 26 -2.26 4.87 -0.33
C MET A 26 -3.37 5.67 -1.03
N LEU A 27 -4.36 6.17 -0.28
CA LEU A 27 -5.43 7.01 -0.84
C LEU A 27 -4.90 8.32 -1.42
N ASP A 28 -3.95 8.96 -0.73
CA ASP A 28 -3.27 10.17 -1.21
C ASP A 28 -2.50 9.89 -2.51
N LEU A 29 -1.72 8.80 -2.56
CA LEU A 29 -1.02 8.36 -3.77
C LEU A 29 -1.96 8.18 -4.96
N ILE A 30 -3.08 7.48 -4.76
CA ILE A 30 -4.07 7.23 -5.81
C ILE A 30 -4.66 8.54 -6.33
N ASN A 31 -5.03 9.46 -5.42
CA ASN A 31 -5.58 10.77 -5.77
C ASN A 31 -4.57 11.62 -6.56
N GLU A 32 -3.30 11.65 -6.12
CA GLU A 32 -2.22 12.38 -6.82
C GLU A 32 -1.95 11.81 -8.22
N CYS A 33 -2.07 10.49 -8.39
CA CYS A 33 -1.93 9.83 -9.68
C CYS A 33 -3.16 10.00 -10.61
N GLY A 34 -4.26 10.58 -10.11
CA GLY A 34 -5.51 10.71 -10.86
C GLY A 34 -6.19 9.36 -11.14
N LEU A 35 -5.92 8.35 -10.33
CA LEU A 35 -6.45 7.00 -10.49
C LEU A 35 -7.82 6.88 -9.80
N THR A 36 -8.68 5.99 -10.31
CA THR A 36 -9.97 5.70 -9.68
C THR A 36 -9.89 4.43 -8.84
N LEU A 37 -10.02 4.55 -7.53
CA LEU A 37 -10.13 3.43 -6.60
C LEU A 37 -11.60 3.01 -6.44
N LEU A 38 -11.88 1.73 -6.69
CA LEU A 38 -13.22 1.16 -6.54
C LEU A 38 -13.47 0.69 -5.11
N SER A 39 -12.47 0.01 -4.53
CA SER A 39 -12.51 -0.50 -3.16
C SER A 39 -11.10 -0.81 -2.67
N TYR A 40 -10.93 -0.87 -1.36
CA TYR A 40 -9.72 -1.41 -0.75
C TYR A 40 -10.06 -2.15 0.54
N HIS A 41 -9.15 -3.02 0.95
CA HIS A 41 -9.20 -3.69 2.22
C HIS A 41 -7.80 -3.75 2.81
N CYS A 42 -7.63 -3.21 4.01
CA CYS A 42 -6.42 -3.35 4.78
C CYS A 42 -6.68 -4.24 6.00
N HIS A 43 -5.65 -4.96 6.42
CA HIS A 43 -5.68 -5.81 7.60
C HIS A 43 -4.37 -5.68 8.38
N LYS A 44 -4.46 -5.16 9.59
CA LYS A 44 -3.38 -5.20 10.58
C LYS A 44 -3.20 -6.61 11.13
N MET A 45 -2.00 -7.13 10.95
CA MET A 45 -1.58 -8.46 11.42
C MET A 45 -1.20 -8.43 12.90
N VAL A 46 -1.32 -9.59 13.55
CA VAL A 46 -0.84 -9.83 14.92
C VAL A 46 0.43 -10.69 14.83
N PRO A 47 1.56 -10.30 15.45
CA PRO A 47 1.70 -9.19 16.39
C PRO A 47 1.85 -7.79 15.77
N MET A 48 2.26 -7.68 14.50
CA MET A 48 2.44 -6.39 13.82
C MET A 48 2.47 -6.53 12.30
N GLY A 49 2.40 -5.39 11.62
CA GLY A 49 2.41 -5.27 10.17
C GLY A 49 1.01 -5.08 9.60
N VAL A 50 0.95 -4.68 8.34
CA VAL A 50 -0.29 -4.39 7.62
C VAL A 50 -0.16 -4.93 6.21
N SER A 51 -1.19 -5.65 5.77
CA SER A 51 -1.40 -6.00 4.37
C SER A 51 -2.58 -5.22 3.84
N CYS A 52 -2.47 -4.64 2.65
CA CYS A 52 -3.58 -3.97 2.02
C CYS A 52 -3.63 -4.25 0.52
N ALA A 53 -4.84 -4.35 -0.01
CA ALA A 53 -5.09 -4.46 -1.44
C ALA A 53 -6.24 -3.53 -1.83
N GLY A 54 -6.06 -2.81 -2.93
CA GLY A 54 -7.00 -1.89 -3.54
C GLY A 54 -7.26 -2.26 -4.99
N VAL A 55 -8.54 -2.28 -5.38
CA VAL A 55 -8.96 -2.48 -6.77
C VAL A 55 -9.12 -1.12 -7.42
N LEU A 56 -8.31 -0.85 -8.44
CA LEU A 56 -8.46 0.32 -9.29
C LEU A 56 -9.41 -0.01 -10.44
N LEU A 57 -9.92 1.01 -11.15
CA LEU A 57 -10.90 0.83 -12.23
C LEU A 57 -10.51 -0.27 -13.24
N GLU A 58 -9.23 -0.38 -13.58
CA GLU A 58 -8.72 -1.34 -14.59
C GLU A 58 -7.46 -2.10 -14.11
N SER A 59 -7.14 -2.03 -12.81
CA SER A 59 -5.88 -2.55 -12.26
C SER A 59 -5.93 -2.69 -10.72
N HIS A 60 -4.79 -2.62 -10.03
CA HIS A 60 -4.75 -2.74 -8.56
C HIS A 60 -3.55 -2.02 -7.95
N VAL A 61 -3.63 -1.81 -6.64
CA VAL A 61 -2.50 -1.49 -5.77
C VAL A 61 -2.50 -2.45 -4.59
N SER A 62 -1.34 -2.93 -4.16
CA SER A 62 -1.21 -3.67 -2.91
C SER A 62 0.06 -3.29 -2.18
N PHE A 63 0.07 -3.47 -0.87
CA PHE A 63 1.29 -3.38 -0.09
C PHE A 63 1.29 -4.34 1.09
N HIS A 64 2.50 -4.71 1.51
CA HIS A 64 2.75 -5.52 2.69
C HIS A 64 3.89 -4.91 3.51
N THR A 65 3.72 -4.83 4.83
CA THR A 65 4.71 -4.22 5.71
C THR A 65 5.34 -5.22 6.68
N TRP A 66 6.62 -4.98 6.96
CA TRP A 66 7.47 -5.68 7.92
C TRP A 66 8.07 -4.66 8.89
N PRO A 67 7.34 -4.28 9.96
CA PRO A 67 7.76 -3.19 10.83
C PRO A 67 9.08 -3.44 11.59
N THR A 68 9.41 -4.70 11.89
CA THR A 68 10.66 -5.07 12.57
C THR A 68 11.88 -4.85 11.68
N GLU A 69 11.72 -5.05 10.38
CA GLU A 69 12.74 -4.91 9.35
C GLU A 69 12.77 -3.48 8.78
N GLY A 70 11.75 -2.67 9.05
CA GLY A 70 11.63 -1.32 8.49
C GLY A 70 11.33 -1.34 6.99
N VAL A 71 10.60 -2.37 6.52
CA VAL A 71 10.35 -2.61 5.10
C VAL A 71 8.86 -2.53 4.75
N ILE A 72 8.57 -1.97 3.57
CA ILE A 72 7.29 -2.11 2.88
C ILE A 72 7.55 -2.49 1.42
N THR A 73 6.78 -3.45 0.92
CA THR A 73 6.75 -3.84 -0.49
C THR A 73 5.43 -3.39 -1.09
N ILE A 74 5.45 -2.82 -2.29
CA ILE A 74 4.28 -2.23 -2.95
C ILE A 74 4.20 -2.74 -4.39
N ASP A 75 3.03 -3.23 -4.77
CA ASP A 75 2.65 -3.49 -6.15
C ASP A 75 1.73 -2.35 -6.61
N LEU A 76 2.15 -1.59 -7.63
CA LEU A 76 1.31 -0.58 -8.26
C LEU A 76 1.16 -0.92 -9.73
N PHE A 77 0.01 -1.51 -10.06
CA PHE A 77 -0.37 -1.77 -11.44
C PHE A 77 -1.34 -0.68 -11.90
N THR A 78 -1.01 0.01 -12.98
CA THR A 78 -1.88 1.01 -13.60
C THR A 78 -2.15 0.67 -15.05
N CYS A 79 -3.35 0.99 -15.50
CA CYS A 79 -3.75 1.00 -16.90
C CYS A 79 -4.14 2.43 -17.26
N GLY A 80 -3.98 2.81 -18.53
CA GLY A 80 -4.32 4.12 -19.04
C GLY A 80 -5.13 3.99 -20.31
#